data_AF-A0A4V1WNN3-F1
#
_entry.id   AF-A0A4V1WNN3-F1
#
_cell.length_a   1.000
_cell.length_b   1.000
_cell.length_c   1.000
_cell.angle_alpha   90.00
_cell.angle_beta   90.00
_cell.angle_gamma   90.00
#
_symmetry.space_group_name_H-M   'P 1'
#
loop_
_entity.id
_entity.type
_entity.pdbx_description
1 polymer ?
#
loop_
_entity_poly.entity_id
_entity_poly.type
_entity_poly.pdbx_seq_one_letter_code
_entity_poly.pdbx_strand_id
1 'polypeptide(L)'
;MAPITRFLALSASVAVSTALTIAEINGNKFLSPYKDQTVSNVTGVVTAKGPDGLWLRSTKPDSDERTSESLYVFGRTFGANLTVGDTVVVGGKVLEYRSNKDYIYLTELSAPVLQGRLSSGAAVKPLVIGKDTRDPPNEQYSSLDGGDVFAVPNNVSQISVANPELQPKKYGLDFWESLSGELVTVKKPTVLTKPNQYGDTWVAGNWKVSGRNDRGGLTITDKDANPETIVIGTPLDGTKNPTDAKMGDSIDEITGIVSYAFGFYRILPTTAIKVTKSQKPTLPSATKLVSNGKCDGITFGAYNVENLAPTSDHHPDLANHIVNYMKSPDIIFVQEVQDDNGPTNDAIVSANLTLTTLTAAISAAGGPDYTFTDIVPVDDQDGGQPGGNIRVAYLYKPNLIRLYKPNPGGSLDANEVLAGPTLKYNPGRIEPANAAWTASRKPLAAQWEVIGKAGAKKSDVFFTVNVHFGSKGGSSSLHGDARPPVNGGVDDRLEQSRLTANFVKDILSKDKNARIVTAGDFNEFAFVQPLEEYTKISGLKDMDEVVKIDKVERYTYLFDMNAQELDHMFVSPSLAKKSKAEFEHIHVNTWPEYDAQISDHDPSVARLDVCA
;
A
#
# COMPACT_ATOMS: atom_id res chain seq x y z
N MET A 1 62.44 -52.17 -30.57
CA MET A 1 61.11 -51.58 -30.27
C MET A 1 61.35 -50.38 -29.37
N ALA A 2 61.17 -49.16 -29.90
CA ALA A 2 61.27 -47.92 -29.14
C ALA A 2 59.92 -47.56 -28.53
N PRO A 3 59.89 -46.77 -27.44
CA PRO A 3 58.86 -45.76 -27.30
C PRO A 3 59.44 -44.36 -27.15
N ILE A 4 58.78 -43.48 -27.91
CA ILE A 4 58.95 -42.05 -28.05
C ILE A 4 58.51 -41.35 -26.76
N THR A 5 59.39 -40.52 -26.20
CA THR A 5 59.09 -39.53 -25.17
C THR A 5 58.36 -38.35 -25.81
N ARG A 6 57.09 -38.11 -25.44
CA ARG A 6 56.36 -36.88 -25.78
C ARG A 6 56.40 -35.91 -24.60
N PHE A 7 57.06 -34.77 -24.80
CA PHE A 7 56.90 -33.57 -24.01
C PHE A 7 55.46 -33.05 -24.16
N LEU A 8 54.75 -32.85 -23.04
CA LEU A 8 53.65 -31.90 -22.95
C LEU A 8 54.14 -30.72 -22.10
N ALA A 9 54.32 -29.58 -22.75
CA ALA A 9 54.53 -28.30 -22.08
C ALA A 9 53.17 -27.83 -21.54
N LEU A 10 53.05 -27.76 -20.21
CA LEU A 10 51.93 -27.12 -19.54
C LEU A 10 52.23 -25.62 -19.47
N SER A 11 51.70 -24.85 -20.41
CA SER A 11 51.74 -23.39 -20.36
C SER A 11 50.78 -22.92 -19.26
N ALA A 12 51.28 -22.81 -18.03
CA ALA A 12 50.60 -22.08 -16.98
C ALA A 12 50.71 -20.58 -17.30
N SER A 13 49.71 -20.06 -18.02
CA SER A 13 49.49 -18.63 -18.12
C SER A 13 49.13 -18.12 -16.73
N VAL A 14 50.13 -17.65 -15.97
CA VAL A 14 49.91 -16.82 -14.79
C VAL A 14 49.34 -15.52 -15.33
N ALA A 15 48.01 -15.46 -15.46
CA ALA A 15 47.32 -14.19 -15.61
C ALA A 15 47.69 -13.37 -14.37
N VAL A 16 48.36 -12.25 -14.60
CA VAL A 16 48.65 -11.26 -13.56
C VAL A 16 47.30 -10.84 -13.00
N SER A 17 46.93 -11.36 -11.84
CA SER A 17 45.71 -10.96 -11.13
C SER A 17 45.88 -9.50 -10.78
N THR A 18 45.04 -8.65 -11.39
CA THR A 18 44.65 -7.40 -10.77
C THR A 18 44.11 -7.72 -9.38
N ALA A 19 44.42 -6.88 -8.38
CA ALA A 19 43.91 -7.07 -7.04
C ALA A 19 42.39 -6.82 -7.06
N LEU A 20 41.61 -7.83 -6.67
CA LEU A 20 40.15 -7.76 -6.69
C LEU A 20 39.64 -6.69 -5.70
N THR A 21 38.83 -5.76 -6.21
CA THR A 21 38.21 -4.66 -5.47
C THR A 21 36.80 -5.02 -5.01
N ILE A 22 36.26 -4.25 -4.05
CA ILE A 22 34.87 -4.40 -3.61
C ILE A 22 33.89 -4.09 -4.76
N ALA A 23 34.15 -3.03 -5.53
CA ALA A 23 33.37 -2.69 -6.71
C ALA A 23 33.31 -3.82 -7.75
N GLU A 24 34.42 -4.51 -8.02
CA GLU A 24 34.44 -5.69 -8.91
C GLU A 24 33.63 -6.87 -8.33
N ILE A 25 33.65 -7.07 -7.01
CA ILE A 25 32.83 -8.11 -6.35
C ILE A 25 31.35 -7.81 -6.51
N ASN A 26 30.91 -6.59 -6.25
CA ASN A 26 29.50 -6.22 -6.42
C ASN A 26 29.11 -6.25 -7.91
N GLY A 27 29.95 -5.66 -8.77
CA GLY A 27 29.64 -5.47 -10.19
C GLY A 27 28.56 -4.41 -10.42
N ASN A 28 28.23 -4.18 -11.69
CA ASN A 28 27.29 -3.15 -12.12
C ASN A 28 25.89 -3.70 -12.40
N LYS A 29 25.51 -4.78 -11.71
CA LYS A 29 24.27 -5.55 -11.86
C LYS A 29 23.75 -5.96 -10.48
N PHE A 30 22.53 -6.50 -10.42
CA PHE A 30 21.93 -7.00 -9.18
C PHE A 30 22.56 -8.29 -8.65
N LEU A 31 23.32 -9.02 -9.45
CA LEU A 31 24.07 -10.21 -9.01
C LEU A 31 25.55 -10.03 -9.30
N SER A 32 26.36 -10.39 -8.30
CA SER A 32 27.81 -10.40 -8.37
C SER A 32 28.32 -11.25 -9.54
N PRO A 33 29.31 -10.76 -10.32
CA PRO A 33 30.04 -11.58 -11.28
C PRO A 33 30.91 -12.65 -10.60
N TYR A 34 31.11 -12.57 -9.28
CA TYR A 34 31.87 -13.50 -8.45
C TYR A 34 30.97 -14.42 -7.61
N LYS A 35 29.66 -14.44 -7.86
CA LYS A 35 28.72 -15.37 -7.20
C LYS A 35 29.30 -16.78 -7.13
N ASP A 36 29.24 -17.35 -5.93
CA ASP A 36 29.74 -18.68 -5.57
C ASP A 36 31.26 -18.89 -5.63
N GLN A 37 32.04 -17.84 -5.92
CA GLN A 37 33.49 -17.91 -5.95
C GLN A 37 34.10 -17.54 -4.59
N THR A 38 35.24 -18.16 -4.28
CA THR A 38 36.08 -17.76 -3.15
C THR A 38 37.03 -16.65 -3.59
N VAL A 39 36.99 -15.53 -2.89
CA VAL A 39 37.83 -14.37 -3.13
C VAL A 39 38.82 -14.17 -1.99
N SER A 40 39.92 -13.47 -2.26
CA SER A 40 40.96 -13.17 -1.29
C SER A 40 41.52 -11.77 -1.54
N ASN A 41 42.23 -11.23 -0.56
CA ASN A 41 42.88 -9.93 -0.63
C ASN A 41 41.91 -8.75 -0.82
N VAL A 42 40.66 -8.89 -0.36
CA VAL A 42 39.65 -7.84 -0.41
C VAL A 42 39.95 -6.83 0.70
N THR A 43 40.34 -5.61 0.34
CA THR A 43 40.78 -4.59 1.30
C THR A 43 39.71 -3.53 1.49
N GLY A 44 39.32 -3.25 2.74
CA GLY A 44 38.35 -2.22 3.05
C GLY A 44 38.44 -1.70 4.48
N VAL A 45 37.87 -0.51 4.72
CA VAL A 45 37.69 0.08 6.04
C VAL A 45 36.36 -0.36 6.63
N VAL A 46 36.35 -0.80 7.89
CA VAL A 46 35.12 -1.15 8.62
C VAL A 46 34.30 0.12 8.83
N THR A 47 33.12 0.20 8.22
CA THR A 47 32.23 1.38 8.30
C THR A 47 31.17 1.26 9.38
N ALA A 48 30.71 0.04 9.64
CA ALA A 48 29.73 -0.29 10.67
C ALA A 48 29.84 -1.76 11.10
N LYS A 49 29.26 -2.07 12.25
CA LYS A 49 29.10 -3.44 12.76
C LYS A 49 27.62 -3.67 13.08
N GLY A 50 27.13 -4.87 12.79
CA GLY A 50 25.79 -5.31 13.09
C GLY A 50 25.80 -6.61 13.90
N PRO A 51 24.62 -7.14 14.27
CA PRO A 51 24.53 -8.36 15.08
C PRO A 51 25.05 -9.61 14.36
N ASP A 52 24.99 -9.64 13.03
CA ASP A 52 25.33 -10.82 12.21
C ASP A 52 26.59 -10.63 11.34
N GLY A 53 27.25 -9.47 11.42
CA GLY A 53 28.39 -9.16 10.55
C GLY A 53 28.88 -7.73 10.65
N LEU A 54 29.61 -7.29 9.63
CA LEU A 54 30.12 -5.92 9.51
C LEU A 54 30.13 -5.46 8.06
N TRP A 55 30.24 -4.16 7.85
CA TRP A 55 30.34 -3.57 6.52
C TRP A 55 31.73 -3.02 6.28
N LEU A 56 32.28 -3.28 5.10
CA LEU A 56 33.54 -2.75 4.62
C LEU A 56 33.27 -1.77 3.49
N ARG A 57 34.01 -0.66 3.45
CA ARG A 57 34.09 0.21 2.26
C ARG A 57 35.49 0.15 1.65
N SER A 58 35.57 0.15 0.33
CA SER A 58 36.82 0.18 -0.42
C SER A 58 37.70 1.36 -0.01
N THR A 59 39.00 1.11 0.06
CA THR A 59 40.00 2.18 0.25
C THR A 59 40.45 2.80 -1.07
N LYS A 60 40.02 2.21 -2.20
CA LYS A 60 40.32 2.65 -3.56
C LYS A 60 39.02 2.59 -4.37
N PRO A 61 38.08 3.51 -4.11
CA PRO A 61 36.82 3.52 -4.84
C PRO A 61 37.06 3.81 -6.32
N ASP A 62 36.23 3.24 -7.17
CA ASP A 62 36.19 3.57 -8.58
C ASP A 62 35.30 4.81 -8.83
N SER A 63 34.97 5.05 -10.10
CA SER A 63 34.13 6.19 -10.51
C SER A 63 32.81 5.76 -11.16
N ASP A 64 32.49 4.46 -11.13
CA ASP A 64 31.26 3.92 -11.70
C ASP A 64 30.14 3.99 -10.66
N GLU A 65 29.18 4.87 -10.90
CA GLU A 65 28.02 5.05 -10.01
C GLU A 65 27.09 3.82 -9.95
N ARG A 66 27.35 2.78 -10.75
CA ARG A 66 26.59 1.53 -10.79
C ARG A 66 27.16 0.47 -9.87
N THR A 67 28.34 0.67 -9.30
CA THR A 67 28.99 -0.28 -8.39
C THR A 67 28.99 0.29 -6.99
N SER A 68 28.53 -0.49 -6.01
CA SER A 68 28.72 -0.13 -4.61
C SER A 68 30.18 -0.30 -4.23
N GLU A 69 30.71 0.66 -3.46
CA GLU A 69 32.05 0.60 -2.88
C GLU A 69 32.07 -0.12 -1.53
N SER A 70 30.93 -0.68 -1.11
CA SER A 70 30.78 -1.37 0.17
C SER A 70 30.31 -2.80 0.01
N LEU A 71 30.71 -3.65 0.96
CA LEU A 71 30.39 -5.07 0.99
C LEU A 71 29.98 -5.49 2.40
N TYR A 72 28.88 -6.22 2.50
CA TYR A 72 28.50 -6.87 3.75
C TYR A 72 29.33 -8.14 3.96
N VAL A 73 29.97 -8.25 5.12
CA VAL A 73 30.72 -9.43 5.54
C VAL A 73 29.91 -10.18 6.58
N PHE A 74 29.25 -11.25 6.15
CA PHE A 74 28.39 -12.06 7.00
C PHE A 74 29.20 -13.01 7.87
N GLY A 75 29.01 -12.91 9.18
CA GLY A 75 29.64 -13.77 10.16
C GLY A 75 29.50 -13.24 11.58
N ARG A 76 28.57 -13.81 12.36
CA ARG A 76 28.27 -13.42 13.76
C ARG A 76 29.49 -13.26 14.66
N THR A 77 30.46 -14.17 14.53
CA THR A 77 31.69 -14.16 15.35
C THR A 77 32.85 -13.46 14.65
N PHE A 78 32.70 -13.16 13.35
CA PHE A 78 33.71 -12.47 12.58
C PHE A 78 33.80 -11.00 13.02
N GLY A 79 35.03 -10.50 13.14
CA GLY A 79 35.25 -9.10 13.47
C GLY A 79 34.93 -8.71 14.91
N ALA A 80 34.80 -9.67 15.84
CA ALA A 80 34.64 -9.40 17.27
C ALA A 80 35.73 -8.44 17.81
N ASN A 81 36.98 -8.63 17.38
CA ASN A 81 38.13 -7.80 17.76
C ASN A 81 38.35 -6.58 16.85
N LEU A 82 37.51 -6.38 15.81
CA LEU A 82 37.59 -5.24 14.90
C LEU A 82 36.71 -4.07 15.39
N THR A 83 37.13 -2.86 15.06
CA THR A 83 36.39 -1.62 15.36
C THR A 83 36.12 -0.83 14.08
N VAL A 84 35.09 0.02 14.11
CA VAL A 84 34.84 0.98 13.02
C VAL A 84 36.09 1.84 12.82
N GLY A 85 36.52 2.00 11.57
CA GLY A 85 37.77 2.67 11.20
C GLY A 85 39.00 1.75 11.09
N ASP A 86 38.89 0.46 11.40
CA ASP A 86 39.93 -0.52 11.06
C ASP A 86 39.98 -0.75 9.54
N THR A 87 41.17 -0.66 8.94
CA THR A 87 41.39 -1.12 7.57
C THR A 87 41.88 -2.55 7.60
N VAL A 88 41.15 -3.46 6.95
CA VAL A 88 41.39 -4.90 6.99
C VAL A 88 41.50 -5.48 5.59
N VAL A 89 42.18 -6.62 5.50
CA VAL A 89 42.21 -7.50 4.35
C VAL A 89 41.44 -8.76 4.70
N VAL A 90 40.41 -9.06 3.92
CA VAL A 90 39.55 -10.22 4.13
C VAL A 90 39.51 -11.10 2.88
N GLY A 91 39.28 -12.39 3.11
CA GLY A 91 38.83 -13.33 2.08
C GLY A 91 37.54 -14.00 2.52
N GLY A 92 36.89 -14.71 1.62
CA GLY A 92 35.64 -15.41 1.88
C GLY A 92 34.97 -15.88 0.60
N LYS A 93 33.78 -16.43 0.72
CA LYS A 93 32.97 -16.87 -0.43
C LYS A 93 31.88 -15.84 -0.71
N VAL A 94 31.81 -15.33 -1.94
CA VAL A 94 30.76 -14.42 -2.38
C VAL A 94 29.47 -15.20 -2.57
N LEU A 95 28.40 -14.76 -1.91
CA LEU A 95 27.07 -15.35 -2.00
C LEU A 95 26.05 -14.29 -2.39
N GLU A 96 24.99 -14.75 -3.06
CA GLU A 96 23.76 -14.01 -3.27
C GLU A 96 22.72 -14.54 -2.28
N TYR A 97 22.47 -13.77 -1.22
CA TYR A 97 21.57 -14.17 -0.14
C TYR A 97 20.17 -13.59 -0.31
N ARG A 98 19.14 -14.41 -0.06
CA ARG A 98 17.76 -13.95 0.17
C ARG A 98 17.04 -14.91 1.09
N SER A 99 16.17 -14.38 1.94
CA SER A 99 15.37 -15.18 2.89
C SER A 99 14.03 -15.65 2.32
N ASN A 100 13.57 -15.07 1.21
CA ASN A 100 12.35 -15.43 0.50
C ASN A 100 12.61 -15.40 -1.01
N LYS A 101 11.96 -16.28 -1.78
CA LYS A 101 12.06 -16.35 -3.24
C LYS A 101 11.56 -15.08 -3.96
N ASP A 102 10.67 -14.31 -3.34
CA ASP A 102 10.06 -13.13 -3.94
C ASP A 102 10.93 -11.87 -3.76
N TYR A 103 12.03 -11.99 -3.03
CA TYR A 103 12.97 -10.93 -2.74
C TYR A 103 14.13 -10.91 -3.75
N ILE A 104 14.67 -9.71 -3.99
CA ILE A 104 15.98 -9.53 -4.64
C ILE A 104 17.07 -10.09 -3.72
N TYR A 105 18.20 -10.43 -4.32
CA TYR A 105 19.38 -10.91 -3.61
C TYR A 105 20.20 -9.77 -3.00
N LEU A 106 20.85 -10.06 -1.88
CA LEU A 106 21.91 -9.26 -1.29
C LEU A 106 23.25 -9.96 -1.55
N THR A 107 24.18 -9.26 -2.21
CA THR A 107 25.56 -9.73 -2.32
C THR A 107 26.27 -9.64 -0.96
N GLU A 108 26.83 -10.75 -0.50
CA GLU A 108 27.55 -10.82 0.78
C GLU A 108 28.82 -11.68 0.69
N LEU A 109 29.79 -11.38 1.56
CA LEU A 109 30.96 -12.21 1.79
C LEU A 109 30.71 -13.15 2.97
N SER A 110 30.55 -14.42 2.69
CA SER A 110 30.34 -15.49 3.68
C SER A 110 31.63 -16.23 4.02
N ALA A 111 31.59 -17.01 5.11
CA ALA A 111 32.75 -17.74 5.65
C ALA A 111 34.04 -16.87 5.71
N PRO A 112 33.96 -15.67 6.29
CA PRO A 112 35.03 -14.68 6.16
C PRO A 112 36.28 -15.09 6.93
N VAL A 113 37.43 -14.80 6.34
CA VAL A 113 38.76 -15.02 6.92
C VAL A 113 39.49 -13.69 6.98
N LEU A 114 39.94 -13.30 8.18
CA LEU A 114 40.77 -12.12 8.37
C LEU A 114 42.19 -12.47 7.93
N GLN A 115 42.66 -11.83 6.86
CA GLN A 115 43.99 -12.05 6.30
C GLN A 115 45.01 -11.04 6.84
N GLY A 116 44.55 -9.85 7.28
CA GLY A 116 45.37 -8.87 7.96
C GLY A 116 44.61 -7.63 8.40
N ARG A 117 45.18 -6.90 9.36
CA ARG A 117 44.78 -5.52 9.71
C ARG A 117 45.91 -4.59 9.29
N LEU A 118 45.60 -3.64 8.41
CA LEU A 118 46.58 -2.70 7.85
C LEU A 118 46.74 -1.46 8.72
N SER A 119 45.63 -0.95 9.26
CA SER A 119 45.60 0.25 10.10
C SER A 119 44.34 0.29 10.97
N SER A 120 44.28 1.24 11.90
CA SER A 120 43.15 1.47 12.81
C SER A 120 42.91 2.97 13.01
N GLY A 121 41.69 3.34 13.41
CA GLY A 121 41.32 4.71 13.74
C GLY A 121 41.08 5.63 12.53
N ALA A 122 40.84 5.08 11.34
CA ALA A 122 40.46 5.88 10.19
C ALA A 122 39.09 6.55 10.42
N ALA A 123 38.97 7.83 10.09
CA ALA A 123 37.68 8.51 10.11
C ALA A 123 36.79 7.95 8.99
N VAL A 124 35.61 7.45 9.35
CA VAL A 124 34.61 6.97 8.38
C VAL A 124 33.60 8.08 8.14
N LYS A 125 33.62 8.67 6.95
CA LYS A 125 32.68 9.72 6.55
C LYS A 125 31.48 9.10 5.79
N PRO A 126 30.23 9.34 6.20
CA PRO A 126 29.07 8.89 5.42
C PRO A 126 28.92 9.69 4.12
N LEU A 127 28.28 9.08 3.12
CA LEU A 127 27.87 9.77 1.89
C LEU A 127 26.52 10.43 2.10
N VAL A 128 26.42 11.75 1.89
CA VAL A 128 25.13 12.44 1.98
C VAL A 128 24.32 12.19 0.70
N ILE A 129 23.14 11.58 0.83
CA ILE A 129 22.28 11.29 -0.33
C ILE A 129 21.84 12.61 -1.00
N GLY A 130 21.89 12.67 -2.34
CA GLY A 130 21.58 13.86 -3.13
C GLY A 130 22.67 14.94 -3.15
N LYS A 131 23.77 14.75 -2.41
CA LYS A 131 24.93 15.66 -2.40
C LYS A 131 26.23 14.97 -2.78
N ASP A 132 26.60 13.94 -2.02
CA ASP A 132 27.76 13.10 -2.31
C ASP A 132 27.36 11.93 -3.23
N THR A 133 26.06 11.60 -3.30
CA THR A 133 25.43 10.71 -4.29
C THR A 133 24.51 11.51 -5.23
N ARG A 134 23.84 10.82 -6.16
CA ARG A 134 22.69 11.38 -6.89
C ARG A 134 21.46 11.48 -6.00
N ASP A 135 20.50 12.27 -6.46
CA ASP A 135 19.12 12.16 -5.99
C ASP A 135 18.55 10.80 -6.43
N PRO A 136 17.78 10.11 -5.57
CA PRO A 136 17.06 8.92 -5.97
C PRO A 136 16.07 9.24 -7.12
N PRO A 137 15.95 8.39 -8.15
CA PRO A 137 14.88 8.51 -9.13
C PRO A 137 13.51 8.40 -8.47
N ASN A 138 12.56 9.21 -8.94
CA ASN A 138 11.31 9.49 -8.22
C ASN A 138 10.04 9.14 -9.02
N GLU A 139 10.13 8.21 -9.97
CA GLU A 139 8.95 7.78 -10.75
C GLU A 139 9.01 6.27 -11.07
N GLN A 140 10.15 5.79 -11.57
CA GLN A 140 10.28 4.41 -12.08
C GLN A 140 11.13 3.54 -11.17
N TYR A 141 10.72 2.29 -10.96
CA TYR A 141 11.43 1.33 -10.09
C TYR A 141 12.50 0.53 -10.84
N SER A 142 12.18 0.03 -12.04
CA SER A 142 13.08 -0.81 -12.83
C SER A 142 12.83 -0.66 -14.34
N SER A 143 13.86 -0.88 -15.15
CA SER A 143 13.71 -1.03 -16.61
C SER A 143 12.77 -2.17 -17.01
N LEU A 144 12.61 -3.16 -16.14
CA LEU A 144 11.80 -4.35 -16.37
C LEU A 144 10.29 -4.14 -16.14
N ASP A 145 9.89 -2.98 -15.63
CA ASP A 145 8.47 -2.62 -15.47
C ASP A 145 7.82 -2.15 -16.78
N GLY A 146 8.61 -1.95 -17.84
CA GLY A 146 8.08 -1.46 -19.11
C GLY A 146 7.50 -0.04 -19.05
N GLY A 147 7.82 0.74 -18.00
CA GLY A 147 7.31 2.08 -17.79
C GLY A 147 6.13 2.18 -16.80
N ASP A 148 5.62 1.06 -16.30
CA ASP A 148 4.43 1.02 -15.46
C ASP A 148 4.53 -0.07 -14.39
N VAL A 149 4.72 0.35 -13.14
CA VAL A 149 4.85 -0.54 -11.98
C VAL A 149 3.54 -1.29 -11.64
N PHE A 150 2.41 -0.86 -12.18
CA PHE A 150 1.09 -1.48 -11.94
C PHE A 150 0.61 -2.32 -13.13
N ALA A 151 1.40 -2.43 -14.20
CA ALA A 151 0.95 -3.09 -15.41
C ALA A 151 0.60 -4.56 -15.19
N VAL A 152 -0.45 -4.98 -15.88
CA VAL A 152 -0.85 -6.38 -16.03
C VAL A 152 -0.73 -6.81 -17.50
N PRO A 153 -0.33 -8.07 -17.80
CA PRO A 153 0.08 -9.11 -16.85
C PRO A 153 1.33 -8.71 -16.07
N ASN A 154 1.29 -8.92 -14.75
CA ASN A 154 2.42 -8.67 -13.85
C ASN A 154 3.34 -9.90 -13.80
N ASN A 155 4.49 -9.78 -13.12
CA ASN A 155 5.46 -10.88 -12.98
C ASN A 155 5.87 -11.53 -14.31
N VAL A 156 6.01 -10.72 -15.37
CA VAL A 156 6.41 -11.19 -16.70
C VAL A 156 7.93 -11.33 -16.84
N SER A 157 8.68 -10.77 -15.88
CA SER A 157 10.12 -10.90 -15.77
C SER A 157 10.56 -10.91 -14.31
N GLN A 158 11.81 -11.29 -14.05
CA GLN A 158 12.41 -11.29 -12.72
C GLN A 158 13.79 -10.65 -12.76
N ILE A 159 14.12 -9.81 -11.79
CA ILE A 159 15.43 -9.15 -11.67
C ILE A 159 16.54 -10.20 -11.58
N SER A 160 16.34 -11.24 -10.77
CA SER A 160 17.32 -12.30 -10.56
C SER A 160 17.59 -13.18 -11.79
N VAL A 161 16.67 -13.20 -12.75
CA VAL A 161 16.80 -13.95 -14.01
C VAL A 161 17.38 -13.07 -15.11
N ALA A 162 16.81 -11.89 -15.32
CA ALA A 162 17.26 -10.97 -16.36
C ALA A 162 18.63 -10.34 -16.03
N ASN A 163 18.89 -10.11 -14.74
CA ASN A 163 20.09 -9.48 -14.18
C ASN A 163 20.56 -8.27 -15.02
N PRO A 164 19.70 -7.23 -15.14
CA PRO A 164 19.99 -6.07 -15.96
C PRO A 164 21.19 -5.29 -15.41
N GLU A 165 21.87 -4.58 -16.30
CA GLU A 165 22.85 -3.56 -15.89
C GLU A 165 22.13 -2.41 -15.21
N LEU A 166 22.66 -1.98 -14.05
CA LEU A 166 22.05 -0.93 -13.26
C LEU A 166 22.04 0.40 -14.02
N GLN A 167 20.93 1.13 -13.92
CA GLN A 167 20.77 2.51 -14.37
C GLN A 167 20.28 3.41 -13.21
N PRO A 168 21.14 3.72 -12.21
CA PRO A 168 20.81 4.50 -11.01
C PRO A 168 20.25 5.90 -11.28
N LYS A 169 20.45 6.45 -12.48
CA LYS A 169 19.89 7.74 -12.89
C LYS A 169 18.39 7.69 -13.23
N LYS A 170 17.86 6.50 -13.50
CA LYS A 170 16.52 6.32 -14.07
C LYS A 170 15.60 5.53 -13.15
N TYR A 171 16.14 4.55 -12.42
CA TYR A 171 15.35 3.55 -11.72
C TYR A 171 15.73 3.50 -10.24
N GLY A 172 14.72 3.55 -9.37
CA GLY A 172 14.92 3.58 -7.93
C GLY A 172 15.55 2.32 -7.35
N LEU A 173 15.19 1.12 -7.85
CA LEU A 173 15.83 -0.11 -7.38
C LEU A 173 17.32 -0.13 -7.73
N ASP A 174 17.65 0.27 -8.95
CA ASP A 174 19.02 0.36 -9.41
C ASP A 174 19.83 1.38 -8.59
N PHE A 175 19.20 2.49 -8.19
CA PHE A 175 19.82 3.48 -7.31
C PHE A 175 20.13 2.91 -5.93
N TRP A 176 19.16 2.27 -5.27
CA TRP A 176 19.38 1.71 -3.94
C TRP A 176 20.35 0.52 -3.97
N GLU A 177 20.33 -0.28 -5.04
CA GLU A 177 21.30 -1.36 -5.26
C GLU A 177 22.72 -0.84 -5.39
N SER A 178 22.92 0.26 -6.15
CA SER A 178 24.24 0.88 -6.30
C SER A 178 24.83 1.42 -4.99
N LEU A 179 24.01 1.56 -3.95
CA LEU A 179 24.42 1.96 -2.61
C LEU A 179 24.40 0.81 -1.61
N SER A 180 24.14 -0.44 -2.01
CA SER A 180 24.02 -1.57 -1.10
C SER A 180 25.29 -1.74 -0.24
N GLY A 181 25.14 -1.72 1.09
CA GLY A 181 26.21 -1.77 2.07
C GLY A 181 26.86 -0.42 2.42
N GLU A 182 26.56 0.67 1.70
CA GLU A 182 27.17 1.97 1.94
C GLU A 182 26.69 2.64 3.23
N LEU A 183 27.63 3.31 3.93
CA LEU A 183 27.29 4.23 5.01
C LEU A 183 26.86 5.59 4.44
N VAL A 184 25.59 5.91 4.61
CA VAL A 184 24.92 7.09 4.04
C VAL A 184 24.33 8.00 5.12
N THR A 185 24.04 9.24 4.75
CA THR A 185 23.25 10.18 5.56
C THR A 185 22.06 10.73 4.77
N VAL A 186 20.86 10.61 5.35
CA VAL A 186 19.63 11.27 4.89
C VAL A 186 19.49 12.61 5.62
N LYS A 187 19.44 13.72 4.86
CA LYS A 187 19.28 15.07 5.42
C LYS A 187 17.83 15.50 5.41
N LYS A 188 17.42 16.17 6.51
CA LYS A 188 16.04 16.65 6.76
C LYS A 188 14.96 15.62 6.39
N PRO A 189 15.03 14.39 6.93
CA PRO A 189 14.04 13.37 6.63
C PRO A 189 12.62 13.78 7.08
N THR A 190 11.65 13.45 6.25
CA THR A 190 10.21 13.55 6.54
C THR A 190 9.61 12.15 6.61
N VAL A 191 8.82 11.88 7.65
CA VAL A 191 8.06 10.64 7.82
C VAL A 191 6.95 10.58 6.77
N LEU A 192 6.84 9.46 6.06
CA LEU A 192 5.87 9.29 4.98
C LEU A 192 4.63 8.50 5.42
N THR A 193 4.81 7.51 6.28
CA THR A 193 3.74 6.65 6.80
C THR A 193 3.98 6.34 8.27
N LYS A 194 2.99 5.72 8.94
CA LYS A 194 3.10 5.34 10.34
C LYS A 194 4.17 4.24 10.52
N PRO A 195 4.96 4.25 11.60
CA PRO A 195 5.85 3.15 11.91
C PRO A 195 5.07 1.84 12.06
N ASN A 196 5.66 0.73 11.63
CA ASN A 196 5.10 -0.59 11.96
C ASN A 196 5.41 -0.98 13.43
N GLN A 197 4.92 -2.13 13.86
CA GLN A 197 5.14 -2.66 15.22
C GLN A 197 6.62 -2.86 15.64
N TYR A 198 7.56 -2.80 14.69
CA TYR A 198 9.01 -2.89 14.95
C TYR A 198 9.70 -1.51 14.98
N GLY A 199 8.96 -0.44 14.71
CA GLY A 199 9.49 0.92 14.56
C GLY A 199 10.15 1.17 13.20
N ASP A 200 9.94 0.29 12.21
CA ASP A 200 10.40 0.54 10.84
C ASP A 200 9.59 1.71 10.27
N THR A 201 10.28 2.76 9.82
CA THR A 201 9.65 4.03 9.44
C THR A 201 10.07 4.44 8.03
N TRP A 202 9.11 4.67 7.13
CA TRP A 202 9.39 5.18 5.78
C TRP A 202 9.69 6.67 5.79
N VAL A 203 10.77 7.07 5.11
CA VAL A 203 11.18 8.47 5.01
C VAL A 203 11.58 8.86 3.58
N ALA A 204 11.49 10.15 3.30
CA ALA A 204 12.21 10.80 2.21
C ALA A 204 13.06 11.95 2.78
N GLY A 205 14.28 12.13 2.26
CA GLY A 205 15.13 13.26 2.59
C GLY A 205 14.75 14.53 1.84
N ASN A 206 15.67 15.49 1.80
CA ASN A 206 15.47 16.78 1.12
C ASN A 206 15.72 16.74 -0.41
N TRP A 207 15.76 15.55 -1.02
CA TRP A 207 15.79 15.39 -2.48
C TRP A 207 14.42 15.66 -3.09
N LYS A 208 14.38 15.74 -4.42
CA LYS A 208 13.12 15.87 -5.15
C LYS A 208 12.29 14.59 -5.01
N VAL A 209 11.03 14.75 -4.69
CA VAL A 209 10.03 13.67 -4.65
C VAL A 209 8.92 13.93 -5.66
N SER A 210 8.22 12.89 -6.11
CA SER A 210 6.88 12.97 -6.70
C SER A 210 5.82 12.79 -5.60
N GLY A 211 4.54 12.84 -5.96
CA GLY A 211 3.45 12.39 -5.07
C GLY A 211 3.20 13.20 -3.78
N ARG A 212 4.00 14.22 -3.44
CA ARG A 212 3.90 14.89 -2.14
C ARG A 212 2.53 15.53 -1.91
N ASN A 213 1.84 15.07 -0.88
CA ASN A 213 0.58 15.61 -0.41
C ASN A 213 0.80 16.71 0.66
N ASP A 214 -0.25 17.47 0.96
CA ASP A 214 -0.24 18.58 1.91
C ASP A 214 0.04 18.11 3.35
N ARG A 215 -0.23 16.83 3.66
CA ARG A 215 0.12 16.25 4.96
C ARG A 215 1.61 15.97 5.10
N GLY A 216 2.33 15.82 3.99
CA GLY A 216 3.77 15.59 3.93
C GLY A 216 4.19 14.16 3.59
N GLY A 217 3.23 13.26 3.38
CA GLY A 217 3.46 11.93 2.81
C GLY A 217 3.52 11.95 1.28
N LEU A 218 3.74 10.79 0.66
CA LEU A 218 3.74 10.64 -0.80
C LEU A 218 2.59 9.74 -1.23
N THR A 219 1.74 10.27 -2.11
CA THR A 219 0.56 9.59 -2.66
C THR A 219 0.93 8.89 -3.95
N ILE A 220 0.43 7.66 -4.12
CA ILE A 220 0.55 6.90 -5.37
C ILE A 220 -0.14 7.67 -6.51
N THR A 221 0.49 7.72 -7.68
CA THR A 221 -0.13 8.29 -8.89
C THR A 221 0.08 7.37 -10.09
N ASP A 222 -0.51 7.71 -11.23
CA ASP A 222 -0.42 6.91 -12.47
C ASP A 222 1.04 6.54 -12.78
N LYS A 223 1.32 5.23 -12.76
CA LYS A 223 2.64 4.59 -13.01
C LYS A 223 3.75 4.90 -12.00
N ASP A 224 3.42 5.54 -10.89
CA ASP A 224 4.38 5.96 -9.87
C ASP A 224 3.94 5.52 -8.47
N ALA A 225 4.83 4.78 -7.81
CA ALA A 225 4.64 4.31 -6.44
C ALA A 225 5.81 4.72 -5.52
N ASN A 226 6.37 5.91 -5.76
CA ASN A 226 7.34 6.59 -4.90
C ASN A 226 8.66 5.79 -4.64
N PRO A 227 9.44 5.46 -5.69
CA PRO A 227 10.69 4.71 -5.58
C PRO A 227 11.84 5.45 -4.85
N GLU A 228 11.72 6.76 -4.67
CA GLU A 228 12.69 7.62 -3.99
C GLU A 228 12.66 7.55 -2.46
N THR A 229 11.83 6.65 -1.92
CA THR A 229 11.63 6.46 -0.48
C THR A 229 12.52 5.35 0.07
N ILE A 230 12.77 5.38 1.38
CA ILE A 230 13.58 4.37 2.04
C ILE A 230 13.02 4.09 3.43
N VAL A 231 12.93 2.81 3.80
CA VAL A 231 12.52 2.42 5.16
C VAL A 231 13.73 2.45 6.09
N ILE A 232 13.54 3.04 7.26
CA ILE A 232 14.54 3.07 8.32
C ILE A 232 14.26 1.91 9.26
N GLY A 233 15.16 0.93 9.29
CA GLY A 233 15.02 -0.28 10.08
C GLY A 233 15.60 -0.16 11.50
N THR A 234 15.88 -1.31 12.10
CA THR A 234 16.44 -1.44 13.45
C THR A 234 17.82 -0.76 13.59
N PRO A 235 18.02 0.07 14.63
CA PRO A 235 19.32 0.67 14.93
C PRO A 235 20.42 -0.33 15.25
N LEU A 236 21.63 -0.07 14.75
CA LEU A 236 22.79 -0.95 14.91
C LEU A 236 23.38 -0.95 16.33
N ASP A 237 23.17 0.11 17.10
CA ASP A 237 23.63 0.22 18.50
C ASP A 237 22.67 -0.43 19.52
N GLY A 238 21.54 -0.98 19.06
CA GLY A 238 20.52 -1.61 19.90
C GLY A 238 19.54 -0.63 20.56
N THR A 239 19.61 0.66 20.25
CA THR A 239 18.53 1.61 20.58
C THR A 239 17.27 1.31 19.78
N LYS A 240 16.13 1.93 20.13
CA LYS A 240 14.82 1.66 19.52
C LYS A 240 14.25 2.91 18.86
N ASN A 241 13.74 2.76 17.64
CA ASN A 241 13.01 3.82 16.96
C ASN A 241 11.69 4.15 17.68
N PRO A 242 11.19 5.40 17.56
CA PRO A 242 9.88 5.78 18.05
C PRO A 242 8.77 5.05 17.29
N THR A 243 7.67 4.77 17.99
CA THR A 243 6.47 4.12 17.43
C THR A 243 5.30 5.09 17.27
N ASP A 244 5.45 6.33 17.74
CA ASP A 244 4.42 7.38 17.79
C ASP A 244 4.61 8.47 16.74
N ALA A 245 5.53 8.28 15.79
CA ALA A 245 5.69 9.18 14.65
C ALA A 245 4.48 9.09 13.71
N LYS A 246 4.15 10.20 13.05
CA LYS A 246 3.06 10.28 12.06
C LYS A 246 3.52 10.90 10.75
N MET A 247 2.71 10.68 9.70
CA MET A 247 2.94 11.27 8.38
C MET A 247 3.18 12.78 8.49
N GLY A 248 4.26 13.25 7.86
CA GLY A 248 4.68 14.65 7.83
C GLY A 248 5.60 15.06 8.98
N ASP A 249 5.83 14.20 9.98
CA ASP A 249 6.79 14.50 11.06
C ASP A 249 8.20 14.73 10.50
N SER A 250 8.91 15.70 11.06
CA SER A 250 10.31 15.94 10.75
C SER A 250 11.21 15.14 11.70
N ILE A 251 12.22 14.48 11.15
CA ILE A 251 13.20 13.70 11.90
C ILE A 251 14.57 14.40 11.82
N ASP A 252 15.39 14.27 12.86
CA ASP A 252 16.82 14.62 12.80
C ASP A 252 17.54 13.88 11.66
N GLU A 253 18.75 14.30 11.29
CA GLU A 253 19.50 13.58 10.25
C GLU A 253 19.74 12.12 10.62
N ILE A 254 19.61 11.24 9.63
CA ILE A 254 19.76 9.79 9.82
C ILE A 254 21.04 9.38 9.15
N THR A 255 21.95 8.76 9.90
CA THR A 255 23.15 8.11 9.34
C THR A 255 23.04 6.61 9.57
N GLY A 256 23.34 5.82 8.54
CA GLY A 256 23.16 4.37 8.61
C GLY A 256 23.66 3.64 7.37
N ILE A 257 23.52 2.32 7.39
CA ILE A 257 23.95 1.43 6.31
C ILE A 257 22.76 1.11 5.42
N VAL A 258 22.90 1.34 4.12
CA VAL A 258 21.94 0.83 3.13
C VAL A 258 22.07 -0.70 3.07
N SER A 259 20.96 -1.40 3.14
CA SER A 259 20.88 -2.85 3.05
C SER A 259 19.58 -3.27 2.37
N TYR A 260 19.44 -4.56 2.09
CA TYR A 260 18.21 -5.12 1.56
C TYR A 260 17.77 -6.28 2.44
N ALA A 261 16.56 -6.18 3.00
CA ALA A 261 15.97 -7.22 3.83
C ALA A 261 14.45 -7.10 3.88
N PHE A 262 13.78 -8.22 4.14
CA PHE A 262 12.32 -8.32 4.25
C PHE A 262 11.57 -7.74 3.03
N GLY A 263 12.15 -7.88 1.84
CA GLY A 263 11.54 -7.43 0.59
C GLY A 263 11.75 -5.95 0.25
N PHE A 264 12.54 -5.20 1.02
CA PHE A 264 12.77 -3.77 0.80
C PHE A 264 14.23 -3.37 1.00
N TYR A 265 14.67 -2.39 0.20
CA TYR A 265 15.85 -1.60 0.55
C TYR A 265 15.55 -0.81 1.81
N ARG A 266 16.53 -0.72 2.71
CA ARG A 266 16.40 -0.08 4.01
C ARG A 266 17.70 0.54 4.46
N ILE A 267 17.62 1.52 5.35
CA ILE A 267 18.77 2.01 6.10
C ILE A 267 18.72 1.42 7.52
N LEU A 268 19.78 0.74 7.92
CA LEU A 268 20.02 0.37 9.32
C LEU A 268 20.72 1.55 10.00
N PRO A 269 20.00 2.39 10.78
CA PRO A 269 20.59 3.60 11.31
C PRO A 269 21.62 3.25 12.39
N THR A 270 22.65 4.07 12.55
CA THR A 270 23.70 3.82 13.57
C THR A 270 23.15 3.95 14.99
N THR A 271 22.11 4.76 15.17
CA THR A 271 21.36 4.96 16.42
C THR A 271 19.90 5.27 16.09
N ALA A 272 19.02 5.20 17.07
CA ALA A 272 17.59 5.44 16.90
C ALA A 272 17.31 6.81 16.27
N ILE A 273 16.33 6.85 15.37
CA ILE A 273 15.84 8.10 14.82
C ILE A 273 15.14 8.93 15.89
N LYS A 274 15.11 10.26 15.69
CA LYS A 274 14.49 11.19 16.62
C LYS A 274 13.57 12.15 15.89
N VAL A 275 12.29 12.14 16.27
CA VAL A 275 11.32 13.15 15.82
C VAL A 275 11.70 14.51 16.43
N THR A 276 11.90 15.51 15.59
CA THR A 276 12.26 16.88 15.99
C THR A 276 11.07 17.82 16.00
N LYS A 277 10.10 17.56 15.11
CA LYS A 277 8.88 18.33 15.00
C LYS A 277 7.76 17.42 14.53
N SER A 278 6.70 17.37 15.31
CA SER A 278 5.51 16.63 14.94
C SER A 278 4.52 17.48 14.14
N GLN A 279 3.89 16.88 13.14
CA GLN A 279 2.94 17.50 12.22
C GLN A 279 1.62 17.82 12.92
N LYS A 280 1.09 19.02 12.66
CA LYS A 280 -0.13 19.55 13.30
C LYS A 280 -1.09 20.15 12.27
N PRO A 281 -2.42 20.08 12.52
CA PRO A 281 -3.09 19.40 13.64
C PRO A 281 -2.97 17.86 13.55
N THR A 282 -3.14 17.14 14.66
CA THR A 282 -3.05 15.65 14.65
C THR A 282 -4.17 15.03 13.82
N LEU A 283 -5.40 15.53 13.97
CA LEU A 283 -6.60 15.10 13.24
C LEU A 283 -7.05 16.20 12.26
N PRO A 284 -7.76 15.84 11.18
CA PRO A 284 -8.32 16.80 10.24
C PRO A 284 -9.49 17.59 10.84
N SER A 285 -9.96 18.60 10.11
CA SER A 285 -11.25 19.22 10.43
C SER A 285 -12.40 18.29 10.00
N ALA A 286 -13.53 18.38 10.69
CA ALA A 286 -14.76 17.72 10.27
C ALA A 286 -15.25 18.24 8.92
N THR A 287 -16.00 17.40 8.19
CA THR A 287 -16.67 17.81 6.94
C THR A 287 -17.61 18.99 7.18
N LYS A 288 -17.73 19.83 6.15
CA LYS A 288 -18.75 20.89 6.07
C LYS A 288 -19.98 20.44 5.27
N LEU A 289 -19.93 19.26 4.67
CA LEU A 289 -21.01 18.71 3.86
C LEU A 289 -22.11 18.20 4.79
N VAL A 290 -23.22 18.93 4.83
CA VAL A 290 -24.39 18.60 5.62
C VAL A 290 -25.61 18.48 4.74
N SER A 291 -26.50 17.56 5.14
CA SER A 291 -27.75 17.30 4.44
C SER A 291 -28.68 18.51 4.45
N ASN A 292 -29.40 18.70 3.34
CA ASN A 292 -30.51 19.64 3.25
C ASN A 292 -31.85 19.02 3.74
N GLY A 293 -31.85 17.73 4.09
CA GLY A 293 -33.06 16.98 4.48
C GLY A 293 -34.06 16.80 3.33
N LYS A 294 -33.61 16.90 2.09
CA LYS A 294 -34.41 16.83 0.85
C LYS A 294 -33.57 16.25 -0.29
N CYS A 295 -34.23 15.88 -1.38
CA CYS A 295 -33.59 15.27 -2.54
C CYS A 295 -32.46 16.11 -3.16
N ASP A 296 -32.44 17.43 -2.99
CA ASP A 296 -31.47 18.34 -3.62
C ASP A 296 -30.14 18.48 -2.83
N GLY A 297 -29.98 17.72 -1.75
CA GLY A 297 -28.75 17.73 -0.95
C GLY A 297 -28.72 16.58 0.04
N ILE A 298 -28.84 15.35 -0.46
CA ILE A 298 -28.65 14.13 0.33
C ILE A 298 -27.16 13.90 0.53
N THR A 299 -26.75 13.52 1.75
CA THR A 299 -25.35 13.16 2.04
C THR A 299 -25.13 11.66 2.02
N PHE A 300 -24.01 11.25 1.42
CA PHE A 300 -23.57 9.86 1.29
C PHE A 300 -22.20 9.70 1.94
N GLY A 301 -22.07 8.81 2.93
CA GLY A 301 -20.79 8.45 3.52
C GLY A 301 -20.32 7.08 3.04
N ALA A 302 -19.01 6.87 2.91
CA ALA A 302 -18.43 5.53 2.73
C ALA A 302 -17.38 5.31 3.83
N TYR A 303 -17.41 4.15 4.49
CA TYR A 303 -16.47 3.84 5.56
C TYR A 303 -16.29 2.32 5.74
N ASN A 304 -15.08 1.82 5.47
CA ASN A 304 -14.63 0.52 5.94
C ASN A 304 -14.37 0.63 7.46
N VAL A 305 -15.01 -0.22 8.26
CA VAL A 305 -14.96 -0.14 9.74
C VAL A 305 -13.99 -1.11 10.40
N GLU A 306 -13.13 -1.76 9.61
CA GLU A 306 -12.06 -2.69 10.03
C GLU A 306 -12.56 -3.83 10.95
N ASN A 307 -12.93 -4.95 10.33
CA ASN A 307 -13.30 -6.19 11.00
C ASN A 307 -14.26 -6.01 12.19
N LEU A 308 -15.30 -5.19 12.03
CA LEU A 308 -16.18 -4.81 13.12
C LEU A 308 -17.06 -5.97 13.58
N ALA A 309 -16.93 -6.37 14.84
CA ALA A 309 -17.75 -7.37 15.52
C ALA A 309 -18.39 -6.74 16.78
N PRO A 310 -19.41 -7.33 17.43
CA PRO A 310 -20.08 -6.69 18.57
C PRO A 310 -19.17 -6.37 19.75
N THR A 311 -18.08 -7.13 19.90
CA THR A 311 -17.09 -6.98 20.97
C THR A 311 -15.93 -6.06 20.62
N SER A 312 -15.93 -5.45 19.43
CA SER A 312 -14.90 -4.50 19.01
C SER A 312 -14.90 -3.26 19.90
N ASP A 313 -13.76 -2.95 20.50
CA ASP A 313 -13.60 -1.83 21.45
C ASP A 313 -13.71 -0.46 20.75
N HIS A 314 -13.50 -0.40 19.43
CA HIS A 314 -13.49 0.84 18.64
C HIS A 314 -14.87 1.36 18.20
N HIS A 315 -15.98 0.71 18.62
CA HIS A 315 -17.34 1.19 18.33
C HIS A 315 -17.60 2.65 18.73
N PRO A 316 -17.24 3.12 19.95
CA PRO A 316 -17.47 4.51 20.35
C PRO A 316 -16.69 5.50 19.49
N ASP A 317 -15.49 5.13 19.06
CA ASP A 317 -14.64 5.99 18.24
C ASP A 317 -15.12 6.05 16.79
N LEU A 318 -15.57 4.93 16.21
CA LEU A 318 -16.26 4.91 14.92
C LEU A 318 -17.54 5.75 14.95
N ALA A 319 -18.33 5.64 16.01
CA ALA A 319 -19.50 6.46 16.22
C ALA A 319 -19.13 7.95 16.28
N ASN A 320 -18.07 8.30 17.00
CA ASN A 320 -17.54 9.67 17.04
C ASN A 320 -17.06 10.16 15.66
N HIS A 321 -16.41 9.32 14.85
CA HIS A 321 -16.05 9.64 13.46
C HIS A 321 -17.31 9.95 12.63
N ILE A 322 -18.31 9.07 12.68
CA ILE A 322 -19.56 9.24 11.92
C ILE A 322 -20.31 10.50 12.35
N VAL A 323 -20.42 10.78 13.64
CA VAL A 323 -21.18 11.93 14.15
C VAL A 323 -20.41 13.24 13.98
N ASN A 324 -19.17 13.28 14.47
CA ASN A 324 -18.45 14.54 14.62
C ASN A 324 -17.61 14.91 13.42
N TYR A 325 -17.07 13.93 12.69
CA TYR A 325 -16.23 14.16 11.52
C TYR A 325 -16.99 14.06 10.20
N MET A 326 -17.83 13.02 10.02
CA MET A 326 -18.65 12.84 8.81
C MET A 326 -20.00 13.60 8.86
N LYS A 327 -20.34 14.20 10.00
CA LYS A 327 -21.61 14.94 10.23
C LYS A 327 -22.87 14.12 9.96
N SER A 328 -22.81 12.84 10.29
CA SER A 328 -23.91 11.87 10.18
C SER A 328 -24.57 11.89 8.78
N PRO A 329 -23.95 11.29 7.75
CA PRO A 329 -24.51 11.23 6.40
C PRO A 329 -25.91 10.59 6.36
N ASP A 330 -26.75 10.93 5.38
CA ASP A 330 -28.11 10.38 5.30
C ASP A 330 -28.13 8.88 4.96
N ILE A 331 -27.18 8.44 4.14
CA ILE A 331 -26.84 7.03 3.88
C ILE A 331 -25.34 6.83 4.09
N ILE A 332 -24.96 5.71 4.68
CA ILE A 332 -23.56 5.28 4.81
C ILE A 332 -23.39 3.90 4.17
N PHE A 333 -22.42 3.79 3.26
CA PHE A 333 -21.91 2.54 2.71
C PHE A 333 -20.87 2.00 3.69
N VAL A 334 -21.19 0.91 4.39
CA VAL A 334 -20.32 0.30 5.40
C VAL A 334 -19.71 -0.99 4.84
N GLN A 335 -18.40 -1.14 4.98
CA GLN A 335 -17.65 -2.36 4.66
C GLN A 335 -17.05 -2.96 5.94
N GLU A 336 -16.67 -4.23 5.92
CA GLU A 336 -16.04 -4.92 7.05
C GLU A 336 -16.92 -5.16 8.28
N VAL A 337 -18.19 -5.47 8.04
CA VAL A 337 -19.10 -5.91 9.11
C VAL A 337 -18.96 -7.42 9.31
N GLN A 338 -18.67 -7.85 10.54
CA GLN A 338 -18.58 -9.26 10.95
C GLN A 338 -19.87 -9.80 11.58
N ASP A 339 -19.86 -11.11 11.80
CA ASP A 339 -20.96 -11.87 12.39
C ASP A 339 -21.20 -11.44 13.84
N ASP A 340 -22.35 -11.85 14.39
CA ASP A 340 -22.78 -11.56 15.76
C ASP A 340 -21.83 -12.15 16.82
N ASN A 341 -20.91 -13.04 16.43
CA ASN A 341 -19.85 -13.63 17.25
C ASN A 341 -18.43 -13.29 16.71
N GLY A 342 -18.31 -12.34 15.78
CA GLY A 342 -17.04 -11.93 15.19
C GLY A 342 -16.41 -13.01 14.31
N PRO A 343 -15.10 -13.31 14.43
CA PRO A 343 -14.40 -14.23 13.54
C PRO A 343 -14.49 -15.71 13.98
N THR A 344 -15.38 -16.05 14.91
CA THR A 344 -15.57 -17.44 15.33
C THR A 344 -16.17 -18.25 14.17
N ASN A 345 -15.39 -19.19 13.63
CA ASN A 345 -15.86 -20.06 12.55
C ASN A 345 -16.88 -21.08 13.07
N ASP A 346 -18.16 -20.72 12.97
CA ASP A 346 -19.33 -21.55 13.22
C ASP A 346 -20.52 -21.11 12.34
N ALA A 347 -21.70 -21.71 12.53
CA ALA A 347 -22.86 -21.45 11.68
C ALA A 347 -23.55 -20.08 11.89
N ILE A 348 -23.05 -19.20 12.77
CA ILE A 348 -23.61 -17.87 13.01
C ILE A 348 -23.11 -16.91 11.94
N VAL A 349 -24.01 -16.52 11.03
CA VAL A 349 -23.70 -15.63 9.89
C VAL A 349 -24.46 -14.30 9.91
N SER A 350 -25.30 -14.09 10.91
CA SER A 350 -26.04 -12.83 11.11
C SER A 350 -25.08 -11.74 11.60
N ALA A 351 -25.30 -10.49 11.18
CA ALA A 351 -24.59 -9.30 11.68
C ALA A 351 -25.52 -8.31 12.41
N ASN A 352 -26.72 -8.75 12.80
CA ASN A 352 -27.71 -7.89 13.44
C ASN A 352 -27.22 -7.28 14.75
N LEU A 353 -26.55 -8.07 15.60
CA LEU A 353 -25.97 -7.60 16.84
C LEU A 353 -24.82 -6.63 16.57
N THR A 354 -23.96 -6.91 15.59
CA THR A 354 -22.87 -6.01 15.18
C THR A 354 -23.42 -4.65 14.74
N LEU A 355 -24.35 -4.65 13.79
CA LEU A 355 -24.94 -3.43 13.24
C LEU A 355 -25.79 -2.67 14.28
N THR A 356 -26.51 -3.38 15.14
CA THR A 356 -27.26 -2.74 16.26
C THR A 356 -26.32 -2.12 17.28
N THR A 357 -25.17 -2.74 17.56
CA THR A 357 -24.16 -2.19 18.46
C THR A 357 -23.58 -0.90 17.90
N LEU A 358 -23.26 -0.87 16.60
CA LEU A 358 -22.80 0.34 15.90
C LEU A 358 -23.86 1.45 15.89
N THR A 359 -25.10 1.17 15.52
CA THR A 359 -26.14 2.22 15.49
C THR A 359 -26.49 2.72 16.88
N ALA A 360 -26.44 1.87 17.91
CA ALA A 360 -26.59 2.27 19.30
C ALA A 360 -25.44 3.19 19.75
N ALA A 361 -24.19 2.85 19.39
CA ALA A 361 -23.03 3.71 19.68
C ALA A 361 -23.15 5.08 19.00
N ILE A 362 -23.61 5.12 17.73
CA ILE A 362 -23.86 6.37 17.01
C ILE A 362 -24.93 7.22 17.69
N SER A 363 -26.06 6.62 18.08
CA SER A 363 -27.13 7.32 18.81
C SER A 363 -26.62 7.85 20.17
N ALA A 364 -25.86 7.03 20.90
CA ALA A 364 -25.24 7.42 22.18
C ALA A 364 -24.22 8.56 22.04
N ALA A 365 -23.51 8.65 20.90
CA ALA A 365 -22.62 9.75 20.57
C ALA A 365 -23.34 11.04 20.13
N GLY A 366 -24.69 11.06 20.13
CA GLY A 366 -25.52 12.19 19.73
C GLY A 366 -25.86 12.22 18.24
N GLY A 367 -25.62 11.11 17.53
CA GLY A 367 -26.02 10.91 16.14
C GLY A 367 -27.50 10.57 15.97
N PRO A 368 -27.95 10.36 14.72
CA PRO A 368 -29.32 9.95 14.44
C PRO A 368 -29.54 8.47 14.79
N ASP A 369 -30.80 8.10 14.98
CA ASP A 369 -31.23 6.71 15.05
C ASP A 369 -31.21 6.08 13.65
N TYR A 370 -30.02 5.64 13.23
CA TYR A 370 -29.85 4.90 11.99
C TYR A 370 -30.59 3.57 12.04
N THR A 371 -31.20 3.20 10.91
CA THR A 371 -31.57 1.82 10.61
C THR A 371 -30.57 1.26 9.60
N PHE A 372 -30.56 -0.05 9.41
CA PHE A 372 -29.61 -0.72 8.54
C PHE A 372 -30.26 -1.78 7.66
N THR A 373 -29.55 -2.16 6.59
CA THR A 373 -29.92 -3.31 5.76
C THR A 373 -28.68 -3.95 5.16
N ASP A 374 -28.65 -5.27 5.14
CA ASP A 374 -27.63 -6.11 4.55
C ASP A 374 -28.28 -7.37 3.94
N ILE A 375 -27.47 -8.27 3.37
CA ILE A 375 -27.87 -9.63 3.02
C ILE A 375 -26.94 -10.60 3.73
N VAL A 376 -27.52 -11.40 4.62
CA VAL A 376 -26.84 -12.44 5.39
C VAL A 376 -26.07 -13.38 4.44
N PRO A 377 -24.76 -13.57 4.62
CA PRO A 377 -23.95 -14.51 3.82
C PRO A 377 -24.35 -15.97 3.98
N VAL A 378 -23.80 -16.81 3.09
CA VAL A 378 -23.70 -18.25 3.37
C VAL A 378 -22.38 -18.47 4.11
N ASP A 379 -22.42 -19.33 5.12
CA ASP A 379 -21.27 -19.68 5.96
C ASP A 379 -20.03 -20.06 5.13
N ASP A 380 -18.90 -19.45 5.48
CA ASP A 380 -17.57 -19.56 4.86
C ASP A 380 -17.53 -19.26 3.34
N GLN A 381 -18.57 -18.64 2.76
CA GLN A 381 -18.59 -18.32 1.32
C GLN A 381 -18.17 -16.88 1.00
N ASP A 382 -18.26 -15.94 1.95
CA ASP A 382 -17.83 -14.55 1.77
C ASP A 382 -16.41 -14.38 2.33
N GLY A 383 -15.61 -13.55 1.66
CA GLY A 383 -14.20 -13.31 2.03
C GLY A 383 -14.01 -12.44 3.26
N GLY A 384 -12.77 -12.24 3.67
CA GLY A 384 -12.41 -11.40 4.84
C GLY A 384 -11.62 -12.17 5.86
N GLN A 385 -11.68 -11.73 7.12
CA GLN A 385 -11.17 -12.53 8.23
C GLN A 385 -11.87 -13.90 8.24
N PRO A 386 -11.12 -15.02 8.22
CA PRO A 386 -11.70 -16.36 8.25
C PRO A 386 -12.68 -16.54 9.41
N GLY A 387 -13.83 -17.15 9.16
CA GLY A 387 -14.90 -17.39 10.13
C GLY A 387 -15.82 -16.20 10.41
N GLY A 388 -15.50 -14.98 9.96
CA GLY A 388 -16.31 -13.79 10.25
C GLY A 388 -17.32 -13.38 9.17
N ASN A 389 -17.43 -14.18 8.10
CA ASN A 389 -18.34 -14.00 6.96
C ASN A 389 -18.54 -12.54 6.54
N ILE A 390 -17.45 -11.79 6.39
CA ILE A 390 -17.51 -10.33 6.28
C ILE A 390 -18.46 -9.90 5.16
N ARG A 391 -19.21 -8.83 5.40
CA ARG A 391 -20.15 -8.27 4.41
C ARG A 391 -20.10 -6.75 4.32
N VAL A 392 -20.82 -6.25 3.33
CA VAL A 392 -21.17 -4.84 3.22
C VAL A 392 -22.59 -4.60 3.72
N ALA A 393 -22.85 -3.43 4.27
CA ALA A 393 -24.16 -3.01 4.76
C ALA A 393 -24.45 -1.54 4.43
N TYR A 394 -25.71 -1.14 4.55
CA TYR A 394 -26.08 0.27 4.56
C TYR A 394 -26.57 0.69 5.93
N LEU A 395 -26.15 1.86 6.40
CA LEU A 395 -26.86 2.60 7.46
C LEU A 395 -27.62 3.75 6.81
N TYR A 396 -28.84 4.05 7.23
CA TYR A 396 -29.62 5.15 6.65
C TYR A 396 -30.60 5.77 7.65
N LYS A 397 -30.90 7.07 7.47
CA LYS A 397 -31.85 7.80 8.33
C LYS A 397 -33.28 7.48 7.92
N PRO A 398 -34.05 6.70 8.73
CA PRO A 398 -35.36 6.19 8.31
C PRO A 398 -36.44 7.26 8.20
N ASN A 399 -36.23 8.43 8.79
CA ASN A 399 -37.15 9.57 8.71
C ASN A 399 -37.03 10.36 7.39
N LEU A 400 -35.95 10.15 6.64
CA LEU A 400 -35.67 10.85 5.38
C LEU A 400 -35.62 9.90 4.19
N ILE A 401 -35.14 8.67 4.38
CA ILE A 401 -34.88 7.72 3.30
C ILE A 401 -35.47 6.36 3.68
N ARG A 402 -36.05 5.68 2.68
CA ARG A 402 -36.48 4.28 2.81
C ARG A 402 -36.15 3.49 1.54
N LEU A 403 -36.10 2.17 1.66
CA LEU A 403 -36.04 1.29 0.50
C LEU A 403 -37.29 1.48 -0.37
N TYR A 404 -37.10 1.66 -1.67
CA TYR A 404 -38.19 1.77 -2.63
C TYR A 404 -38.73 0.37 -2.97
N LYS A 405 -39.97 0.07 -2.56
CA LYS A 405 -40.63 -1.24 -2.75
C LYS A 405 -39.74 -2.41 -2.25
N PRO A 406 -39.48 -2.48 -0.94
CA PRO A 406 -38.57 -3.47 -0.38
C PRO A 406 -39.04 -4.89 -0.68
N ASN A 407 -38.10 -5.71 -1.16
CA ASN A 407 -38.25 -7.14 -1.42
C ASN A 407 -36.84 -7.75 -1.37
N PRO A 408 -36.27 -7.96 -0.17
CA PRO A 408 -34.88 -8.40 -0.05
C PRO A 408 -34.67 -9.78 -0.70
N GLY A 409 -33.54 -9.95 -1.37
CA GLY A 409 -33.11 -11.25 -1.90
C GLY A 409 -32.43 -12.10 -0.82
N GLY A 410 -32.27 -13.40 -1.08
CA GLY A 410 -31.40 -14.27 -0.29
C GLY A 410 -29.92 -14.17 -0.67
N SER A 411 -29.07 -14.87 0.06
CA SER A 411 -27.60 -14.87 -0.10
C SER A 411 -27.14 -15.29 -1.51
N LEU A 412 -27.90 -16.18 -2.15
CA LEU A 412 -27.62 -16.75 -3.48
C LEU A 412 -28.54 -16.20 -4.58
N ASP A 413 -29.47 -15.32 -4.25
CA ASP A 413 -30.38 -14.73 -5.23
C ASP A 413 -29.65 -13.64 -6.04
N ALA A 414 -29.41 -13.91 -7.31
CA ALA A 414 -28.85 -12.92 -8.23
C ALA A 414 -29.86 -11.79 -8.50
N ASN A 415 -29.43 -10.55 -8.27
CA ASN A 415 -30.24 -9.38 -8.58
C ASN A 415 -30.31 -9.10 -10.08
N GLU A 416 -31.37 -8.44 -10.50
CA GLU A 416 -31.64 -8.10 -11.90
C GLU A 416 -32.27 -6.71 -11.97
N VAL A 417 -31.94 -5.95 -13.01
CA VAL A 417 -32.56 -4.66 -13.30
C VAL A 417 -33.77 -4.86 -14.22
N LEU A 418 -34.97 -4.73 -13.69
CA LEU A 418 -36.24 -4.81 -14.42
C LEU A 418 -36.58 -3.48 -15.14
N ALA A 419 -37.62 -3.48 -15.98
CA ALA A 419 -38.09 -2.26 -16.67
C ALA A 419 -38.54 -1.18 -15.68
N GLY A 420 -38.19 0.09 -15.94
CA GLY A 420 -38.58 1.20 -15.05
C GLY A 420 -37.51 2.24 -14.74
N PRO A 421 -36.22 1.89 -14.57
CA PRO A 421 -35.68 0.66 -13.98
C PRO A 421 -36.16 0.43 -12.53
N THR A 422 -36.22 -0.84 -12.11
CA THR A 422 -36.41 -1.22 -10.71
C THR A 422 -35.59 -2.48 -10.41
N LEU A 423 -35.13 -2.66 -9.17
CA LEU A 423 -34.42 -3.88 -8.79
C LEU A 423 -35.41 -5.03 -8.56
N LYS A 424 -35.06 -6.24 -9.01
CA LYS A 424 -35.82 -7.47 -8.73
C LYS A 424 -35.83 -7.78 -7.22
N TYR A 425 -34.67 -7.66 -6.60
CA TYR A 425 -34.49 -7.74 -5.16
C TYR A 425 -33.97 -6.40 -4.63
N ASN A 426 -34.62 -5.87 -3.60
CA ASN A 426 -34.26 -4.60 -3.00
C ASN A 426 -34.23 -4.67 -1.46
N PRO A 427 -33.02 -4.71 -0.85
CA PRO A 427 -31.71 -4.80 -1.51
C PRO A 427 -31.45 -6.21 -2.10
N GLY A 428 -30.40 -6.36 -2.91
CA GLY A 428 -30.00 -7.65 -3.48
C GLY A 428 -28.54 -7.70 -3.94
N ARG A 429 -27.95 -8.91 -3.93
CA ARG A 429 -26.55 -9.16 -4.30
C ARG A 429 -26.35 -9.23 -5.82
N ILE A 430 -25.21 -8.73 -6.32
CA ILE A 430 -24.86 -8.81 -7.75
C ILE A 430 -24.15 -10.13 -8.03
N GLU A 431 -24.75 -10.98 -8.87
CA GLU A 431 -24.14 -12.21 -9.39
C GLU A 431 -23.45 -13.10 -8.31
N PRO A 432 -24.11 -13.43 -7.18
CA PRO A 432 -23.44 -14.00 -5.99
C PRO A 432 -22.80 -15.38 -6.20
N ALA A 433 -23.15 -16.09 -7.27
CA ALA A 433 -22.60 -17.40 -7.62
C ALA A 433 -21.39 -17.34 -8.57
N ASN A 434 -20.97 -16.16 -9.02
CA ASN A 434 -19.83 -16.02 -9.91
C ASN A 434 -18.51 -16.33 -9.19
N ALA A 435 -17.60 -17.04 -9.87
CA ALA A 435 -16.30 -17.46 -9.31
C ALA A 435 -15.39 -16.28 -8.93
N ALA A 436 -15.59 -15.10 -9.53
CA ALA A 436 -14.87 -13.88 -9.14
C ALA A 436 -15.11 -13.50 -7.66
N TRP A 437 -16.15 -14.04 -7.02
CA TRP A 437 -16.47 -13.78 -5.61
C TRP A 437 -15.97 -14.87 -4.65
N THR A 438 -15.21 -15.86 -5.13
CA THR A 438 -14.62 -16.89 -4.25
C THR A 438 -13.76 -16.23 -3.18
N ALA A 439 -14.06 -16.50 -1.91
CA ALA A 439 -13.41 -15.86 -0.76
C ALA A 439 -13.35 -14.32 -0.86
N SER A 440 -14.40 -13.70 -1.42
CA SER A 440 -14.58 -12.25 -1.53
C SER A 440 -16.03 -11.85 -1.20
N ARG A 441 -16.26 -10.56 -0.91
CA ARG A 441 -17.58 -10.03 -0.56
C ARG A 441 -18.38 -9.76 -1.82
N LYS A 442 -19.69 -10.03 -1.76
CA LYS A 442 -20.61 -9.81 -2.88
C LYS A 442 -21.16 -8.38 -2.79
N PRO A 443 -21.12 -7.58 -3.87
CA PRO A 443 -21.68 -6.24 -3.86
C PRO A 443 -23.18 -6.20 -3.54
N LEU A 444 -23.62 -5.18 -2.81
CA LEU A 444 -25.01 -4.99 -2.39
C LEU A 444 -25.65 -3.81 -3.12
N ALA A 445 -26.59 -4.09 -4.01
CA ALA A 445 -27.38 -3.08 -4.71
C ALA A 445 -28.67 -2.78 -3.95
N ALA A 446 -29.01 -1.49 -3.86
CA ALA A 446 -30.25 -1.02 -3.25
C ALA A 446 -30.87 0.12 -4.08
N GLN A 447 -32.18 0.24 -3.99
CA GLN A 447 -32.97 1.31 -4.60
C GLN A 447 -33.74 2.03 -3.50
N TRP A 448 -33.65 3.34 -3.49
CA TRP A 448 -34.09 4.18 -2.38
C TRP A 448 -35.11 5.20 -2.84
N GLU A 449 -35.91 5.69 -1.89
CA GLU A 449 -36.82 6.80 -2.06
C GLU A 449 -36.53 7.84 -0.97
N VAL A 450 -36.34 9.10 -1.36
CA VAL A 450 -36.38 10.22 -0.41
C VAL A 450 -37.83 10.45 -0.02
N ILE A 451 -38.12 10.43 1.28
CA ILE A 451 -39.46 10.60 1.83
C ILE A 451 -39.91 12.04 1.60
N GLY A 452 -40.67 12.24 0.52
CA GLY A 452 -41.25 13.53 0.15
C GLY A 452 -42.46 13.93 1.01
N LYS A 453 -42.96 15.16 0.81
CA LYS A 453 -44.23 15.61 1.41
C LYS A 453 -45.39 14.76 0.86
N ALA A 454 -46.34 14.40 1.72
CA ALA A 454 -47.55 13.67 1.33
C ALA A 454 -48.23 14.36 0.12
N GLY A 455 -48.46 13.62 -0.97
CA GLY A 455 -49.09 14.13 -2.20
C GLY A 455 -48.12 14.55 -3.33
N ALA A 456 -46.81 14.32 -3.20
CA ALA A 456 -45.88 14.50 -4.32
C ALA A 456 -46.24 13.59 -5.51
N LYS A 457 -46.19 14.13 -6.74
CA LYS A 457 -46.61 13.42 -7.95
C LYS A 457 -45.58 12.41 -8.49
N LYS A 458 -44.32 12.52 -8.06
CA LYS A 458 -43.19 11.66 -8.48
C LYS A 458 -42.31 11.41 -7.26
N SER A 459 -41.95 10.15 -7.03
CA SER A 459 -41.00 9.77 -5.98
C SER A 459 -39.56 10.09 -6.42
N ASP A 460 -38.78 10.68 -5.53
CA ASP A 460 -37.35 10.92 -5.72
C ASP A 460 -36.58 9.62 -5.45
N VAL A 461 -36.36 8.85 -6.52
CA VAL A 461 -35.77 7.51 -6.47
C VAL A 461 -34.35 7.52 -7.03
N PHE A 462 -33.45 6.83 -6.34
CA PHE A 462 -32.05 6.66 -6.73
C PHE A 462 -31.55 5.25 -6.38
N PHE A 463 -30.40 4.89 -6.91
CA PHE A 463 -29.77 3.58 -6.74
C PHE A 463 -28.42 3.72 -6.05
N THR A 464 -28.07 2.73 -5.24
CA THR A 464 -26.74 2.60 -4.68
C THR A 464 -26.18 1.20 -4.92
N VAL A 465 -24.86 1.09 -5.04
CA VAL A 465 -24.14 -0.19 -5.03
C VAL A 465 -22.97 -0.09 -4.06
N ASN A 466 -22.97 -0.93 -3.02
CA ASN A 466 -21.91 -1.00 -2.03
C ASN A 466 -20.98 -2.14 -2.37
N VAL A 467 -19.68 -1.86 -2.48
CA VAL A 467 -18.65 -2.83 -2.86
C VAL A 467 -17.63 -3.03 -1.75
N HIS A 468 -17.08 -4.24 -1.70
CA HIS A 468 -15.85 -4.53 -0.98
C HIS A 468 -15.10 -5.63 -1.74
N PHE A 469 -14.27 -5.26 -2.70
CA PHE A 469 -13.55 -6.21 -3.56
C PHE A 469 -12.46 -6.97 -2.81
N GLY A 470 -11.92 -8.02 -3.44
CA GLY A 470 -10.92 -8.88 -2.81
C GLY A 470 -9.61 -8.14 -2.55
N SER A 471 -9.04 -8.31 -1.35
CA SER A 471 -7.79 -7.63 -0.97
C SER A 471 -6.64 -7.91 -1.95
N LYS A 472 -5.61 -7.05 -1.92
CA LYS A 472 -4.34 -7.28 -2.61
C LYS A 472 -3.42 -8.32 -1.93
N GLY A 473 -3.95 -9.16 -1.04
CA GLY A 473 -3.19 -10.23 -0.39
C GLY A 473 -2.49 -11.15 -1.39
N GLY A 474 -1.27 -11.59 -1.06
CA GLY A 474 -0.42 -12.40 -1.94
C GLY A 474 0.39 -11.59 -2.97
N SER A 475 0.33 -10.25 -2.93
CA SER A 475 1.20 -9.38 -3.71
C SER A 475 2.67 -9.48 -3.27
N SER A 476 3.60 -9.23 -4.20
CA SER A 476 5.01 -9.02 -3.87
C SER A 476 5.25 -7.58 -3.44
N SER A 477 6.36 -7.30 -2.74
CA SER A 477 6.75 -5.91 -2.48
C SER A 477 7.05 -5.14 -3.78
N LEU A 478 6.92 -3.81 -3.74
CA LEU A 478 7.31 -2.93 -4.85
C LEU A 478 8.82 -3.00 -5.15
N HIS A 479 9.62 -3.44 -4.17
CA HIS A 479 11.06 -3.66 -4.28
C HIS A 479 11.43 -5.14 -4.53
N GLY A 480 10.45 -5.98 -4.88
CA GLY A 480 10.62 -7.41 -5.07
C GLY A 480 11.21 -7.81 -6.43
N ASP A 481 11.47 -9.12 -6.57
CA ASP A 481 12.15 -9.74 -7.71
C ASP A 481 11.29 -9.72 -8.99
N ALA A 482 9.99 -9.98 -8.86
CA ALA A 482 9.02 -10.03 -9.96
C ALA A 482 8.70 -8.63 -10.53
N ARG A 483 8.81 -8.45 -11.86
CA ARG A 483 8.59 -7.17 -12.56
C ARG A 483 7.59 -7.28 -13.73
N PRO A 484 6.56 -6.40 -13.78
CA PRO A 484 6.07 -5.57 -12.68
C PRO A 484 5.74 -6.41 -11.42
N PRO A 485 5.71 -5.80 -10.22
CA PRO A 485 5.35 -6.49 -8.98
C PRO A 485 4.06 -7.31 -9.11
N VAL A 486 4.02 -8.48 -8.46
CA VAL A 486 2.82 -9.31 -8.39
C VAL A 486 1.72 -8.50 -7.71
N ASN A 487 0.62 -8.25 -8.41
CA ASN A 487 -0.63 -7.73 -7.85
C ASN A 487 -1.56 -8.92 -7.57
N GLY A 488 -1.56 -9.39 -6.32
CA GLY A 488 -2.32 -10.57 -5.88
C GLY A 488 -3.83 -10.37 -6.07
N GLY A 489 -4.52 -11.39 -6.61
CA GLY A 489 -5.97 -11.37 -6.83
C GLY A 489 -6.46 -10.41 -7.93
N VAL A 490 -5.57 -9.86 -8.77
CA VAL A 490 -5.95 -8.85 -9.78
C VAL A 490 -6.92 -9.39 -10.85
N ASP A 491 -6.78 -10.64 -11.25
CA ASP A 491 -7.67 -11.25 -12.25
C ASP A 491 -9.10 -11.36 -11.71
N ASP A 492 -9.26 -11.75 -10.44
CA ASP A 492 -10.55 -11.76 -9.77
C ASP A 492 -11.10 -10.33 -9.67
N ARG A 493 -10.31 -9.35 -9.20
CA ARG A 493 -10.76 -7.95 -9.10
C ARG A 493 -11.13 -7.33 -10.44
N LEU A 494 -10.47 -7.70 -11.53
CA LEU A 494 -10.83 -7.28 -12.87
C LEU A 494 -12.24 -7.79 -13.24
N GLU A 495 -12.53 -9.06 -12.95
CA GLU A 495 -13.85 -9.63 -13.20
C GLU A 495 -14.92 -9.07 -12.24
N GLN A 496 -14.60 -8.88 -10.96
CA GLN A 496 -15.46 -8.22 -9.97
C GLN A 496 -15.86 -6.81 -10.44
N SER A 497 -14.90 -6.06 -11.00
CA SER A 497 -15.10 -4.74 -11.60
C SER A 497 -16.06 -4.81 -12.78
N ARG A 498 -15.86 -5.75 -13.71
CA ARG A 498 -16.74 -5.94 -14.89
C ARG A 498 -18.16 -6.31 -14.51
N LEU A 499 -18.34 -7.26 -13.59
CA LEU A 499 -19.67 -7.71 -13.14
C LEU A 499 -20.46 -6.56 -12.52
N THR A 500 -19.82 -5.83 -11.61
CA THR A 500 -20.43 -4.67 -10.93
C THR A 500 -20.75 -3.56 -11.93
N ALA A 501 -19.83 -3.26 -12.85
CA ALA A 501 -20.01 -2.22 -13.86
C ALA A 501 -21.13 -2.55 -14.86
N ASN A 502 -21.26 -3.82 -15.26
CA ASN A 502 -22.34 -4.26 -16.15
C ASN A 502 -23.72 -4.15 -15.48
N PHE A 503 -23.84 -4.48 -14.20
CA PHE A 503 -25.08 -4.27 -13.45
C PHE A 503 -25.49 -2.79 -13.42
N VAL A 504 -24.52 -1.89 -13.17
CA VAL A 504 -24.77 -0.43 -13.21
C VAL A 504 -25.16 0.04 -14.62
N LYS A 505 -24.46 -0.45 -15.64
CA LYS A 505 -24.79 -0.18 -17.05
C LYS A 505 -26.22 -0.62 -17.40
N ASP A 506 -26.71 -1.71 -16.82
CA ASP A 506 -28.09 -2.18 -17.04
C ASP A 506 -29.15 -1.25 -16.45
N ILE A 507 -28.83 -0.53 -15.37
CA ILE A 507 -29.68 0.55 -14.85
C ILE A 507 -29.70 1.72 -15.85
N LEU A 508 -28.53 2.17 -16.29
CA LEU A 508 -28.40 3.32 -17.21
C LEU A 508 -28.93 3.04 -18.62
N SER A 509 -28.92 1.79 -19.08
CA SER A 509 -29.50 1.41 -20.37
C SER A 509 -31.03 1.52 -20.37
N LYS A 510 -31.67 1.35 -19.21
CA LYS A 510 -33.12 1.48 -19.02
C LYS A 510 -33.54 2.90 -18.66
N ASP A 511 -32.71 3.64 -17.92
CA ASP A 511 -32.85 5.07 -17.71
C ASP A 511 -31.48 5.77 -17.67
N LYS A 512 -31.14 6.45 -18.76
CA LYS A 512 -29.90 7.24 -18.89
C LYS A 512 -29.78 8.38 -17.88
N ASN A 513 -30.88 8.78 -17.24
CA ASN A 513 -30.92 9.82 -16.22
C ASN A 513 -31.04 9.23 -14.80
N ALA A 514 -30.94 7.91 -14.64
CA ALA A 514 -30.93 7.29 -13.32
C ALA A 514 -29.84 7.94 -12.46
N ARG A 515 -30.16 8.10 -11.17
CA ARG A 515 -29.24 8.62 -10.16
C ARG A 515 -28.62 7.43 -9.47
N ILE A 516 -27.34 7.21 -9.69
CA ILE A 516 -26.62 6.03 -9.20
C ILE A 516 -25.38 6.50 -8.46
N VAL A 517 -25.18 5.97 -7.25
CA VAL A 517 -23.96 6.12 -6.45
C VAL A 517 -23.37 4.73 -6.18
N THR A 518 -22.17 4.45 -6.65
CA THR A 518 -21.42 3.26 -6.24
C THR A 518 -20.29 3.71 -5.33
N ALA A 519 -20.15 3.10 -4.15
CA ALA A 519 -19.09 3.45 -3.23
C ALA A 519 -18.65 2.26 -2.37
N GLY A 520 -17.43 2.35 -1.85
CA GLY A 520 -16.85 1.39 -0.92
C GLY A 520 -15.39 1.09 -1.25
N ASP A 521 -14.89 -0.01 -0.71
CA ASP A 521 -13.51 -0.45 -0.89
C ASP A 521 -13.39 -1.28 -2.18
N PHE A 522 -12.77 -0.71 -3.22
CA PHE A 522 -12.52 -1.40 -4.49
C PHE A 522 -11.20 -2.18 -4.47
N ASN A 523 -10.37 -2.01 -3.44
CA ASN A 523 -9.04 -2.59 -3.35
C ASN A 523 -8.19 -2.36 -4.62
N GLU A 524 -8.42 -1.26 -5.34
CA GLU A 524 -7.70 -0.85 -6.55
C GLU A 524 -7.64 0.65 -6.73
N PHE A 525 -6.64 1.11 -7.47
CA PHE A 525 -6.42 2.53 -7.77
C PHE A 525 -7.25 2.96 -8.99
N ALA A 526 -7.73 4.20 -9.02
CA ALA A 526 -8.64 4.69 -10.08
C ALA A 526 -8.05 4.58 -11.50
N PHE A 527 -6.72 4.67 -11.62
CA PHE A 527 -5.99 4.70 -12.90
C PHE A 527 -5.43 3.34 -13.33
N VAL A 528 -5.72 2.24 -12.61
CA VAL A 528 -5.29 0.90 -13.04
C VAL A 528 -6.41 0.14 -13.76
N GLN A 529 -6.04 -0.87 -14.55
CA GLN A 529 -6.94 -1.54 -15.48
C GLN A 529 -8.30 -1.95 -14.88
N PRO A 530 -8.42 -2.57 -13.69
CA PRO A 530 -9.74 -2.94 -13.16
C PRO A 530 -10.71 -1.76 -13.05
N LEU A 531 -10.24 -0.58 -12.62
CA LEU A 531 -11.07 0.60 -12.39
C LEU A 531 -11.25 1.45 -13.65
N GLU A 532 -10.26 1.46 -14.55
CA GLU A 532 -10.44 1.98 -15.91
C GLU A 532 -11.55 1.20 -16.65
N GLU A 533 -11.56 -0.14 -16.54
CA GLU A 533 -12.62 -0.96 -17.11
C GLU A 533 -13.96 -0.74 -16.42
N TYR A 534 -13.98 -0.64 -15.08
CA TYR A 534 -15.19 -0.33 -14.31
C TYR A 534 -15.85 0.96 -14.81
N THR A 535 -15.11 2.06 -14.88
CA THR A 535 -15.63 3.37 -15.29
C THR A 535 -16.05 3.38 -16.76
N LYS A 536 -15.27 2.73 -17.65
CA LYS A 536 -15.59 2.59 -19.08
C LYS A 536 -16.88 1.81 -19.32
N ILE A 537 -17.10 0.70 -18.61
CA ILE A 537 -18.28 -0.16 -18.78
C ILE A 537 -19.51 0.49 -18.15
N SER A 538 -19.40 0.94 -16.90
CA SER A 538 -20.51 1.49 -16.14
C SER A 538 -20.96 2.86 -16.65
N GLY A 539 -20.04 3.65 -17.21
CA GLY A 539 -20.27 5.03 -17.60
C GLY A 539 -20.39 6.00 -16.41
N LEU A 540 -20.12 5.54 -15.18
CA LEU A 540 -20.03 6.40 -14.01
C LEU A 540 -18.79 7.30 -14.06
N LYS A 541 -18.80 8.33 -13.21
CA LYS A 541 -17.72 9.30 -13.05
C LYS A 541 -17.17 9.22 -11.64
N ASP A 542 -15.86 9.19 -11.54
CA ASP A 542 -15.12 9.28 -10.28
C ASP A 542 -15.39 10.65 -9.62
N MET A 543 -15.84 10.63 -8.36
CA MET A 543 -16.14 11.85 -7.61
C MET A 543 -14.92 12.75 -7.44
N ASP A 544 -13.72 12.19 -7.31
CA ASP A 544 -12.48 12.96 -7.21
C ASP A 544 -12.23 13.79 -8.46
N GLU A 545 -12.52 13.23 -9.64
CA GLU A 545 -12.49 13.98 -10.89
C GLU A 545 -13.64 14.98 -11.02
N VAL A 546 -14.85 14.62 -10.58
CA VAL A 546 -16.04 15.51 -10.62
C VAL A 546 -15.78 16.79 -9.84
N VAL A 547 -15.28 16.67 -8.60
CA VAL A 547 -15.05 17.82 -7.71
C VAL A 547 -13.66 18.42 -7.85
N LYS A 548 -12.76 17.74 -8.56
CA LYS A 548 -11.37 18.13 -8.84
C LYS A 548 -10.50 18.12 -7.59
N ILE A 549 -10.54 17.02 -6.82
CA ILE A 549 -9.53 16.75 -5.80
C ILE A 549 -8.18 16.57 -6.52
N ASP A 550 -7.16 17.27 -6.06
CA ASP A 550 -5.81 17.17 -6.60
C ASP A 550 -5.32 15.73 -6.44
N LYS A 551 -4.65 15.18 -7.46
CA LYS A 551 -4.27 13.75 -7.50
C LYS A 551 -3.48 13.30 -6.27
N VAL A 552 -2.68 14.18 -5.67
CA VAL A 552 -1.88 13.86 -4.49
C VAL A 552 -2.70 13.88 -3.19
N GLU A 553 -3.87 14.51 -3.17
CA GLU A 553 -4.78 14.51 -2.01
C GLU A 553 -5.80 13.37 -2.04
N ARG A 554 -5.72 12.49 -3.04
CA ARG A 554 -6.56 11.31 -3.18
C ARG A 554 -5.92 10.14 -2.45
N TYR A 555 -6.31 9.96 -1.19
CA TYR A 555 -5.89 8.80 -0.41
C TYR A 555 -6.86 8.55 0.74
N THR A 556 -7.04 7.27 1.04
CA THR A 556 -7.84 6.78 2.16
C THR A 556 -7.12 5.73 2.99
N TYR A 557 -5.94 5.29 2.57
CA TYR A 557 -5.21 4.18 3.17
C TYR A 557 -3.70 4.44 3.16
N LEU A 558 -2.97 3.97 4.18
CA LEU A 558 -1.50 3.99 4.20
C LEU A 558 -0.95 2.58 4.15
N PHE A 559 -0.03 2.34 3.21
CA PHE A 559 0.64 1.05 3.08
C PHE A 559 2.07 1.21 2.57
N ASP A 560 3.00 0.53 3.23
CA ASP A 560 4.43 0.71 3.00
C ASP A 560 4.82 2.20 2.98
N MET A 561 5.41 2.68 1.89
CA MET A 561 5.86 4.06 1.71
C MET A 561 4.76 5.02 1.25
N ASN A 562 3.55 4.53 0.99
CA ASN A 562 2.55 5.19 0.17
C ASN A 562 1.30 5.59 0.94
N ALA A 563 0.79 6.78 0.63
CA ALA A 563 -0.63 7.08 0.74
C ALA A 563 -1.35 6.57 -0.52
N GLN A 564 -2.49 5.91 -0.32
CA GLN A 564 -3.18 5.12 -1.34
C GLN A 564 -4.68 5.40 -1.33
N GLU A 565 -5.30 5.40 -2.50
CA GLU A 565 -6.76 5.50 -2.67
C GLU A 565 -7.33 4.11 -3.01
N LEU A 566 -7.95 3.47 -2.03
CA LEU A 566 -8.62 2.17 -2.21
C LEU A 566 -10.15 2.29 -2.12
N ASP A 567 -10.64 3.31 -1.43
CA ASP A 567 -12.06 3.62 -1.29
C ASP A 567 -12.46 4.67 -2.31
N HIS A 568 -13.44 4.34 -3.14
CA HIS A 568 -13.88 5.22 -4.23
C HIS A 568 -15.36 5.54 -4.10
N MET A 569 -15.77 6.67 -4.67
CA MET A 569 -17.18 6.97 -4.94
C MET A 569 -17.36 7.33 -6.41
N PHE A 570 -18.14 6.54 -7.12
CA PHE A 570 -18.51 6.76 -8.51
C PHE A 570 -19.99 7.16 -8.62
N VAL A 571 -20.28 8.14 -9.48
CA VAL A 571 -21.64 8.65 -9.67
C VAL A 571 -22.05 8.67 -11.13
N SER A 572 -23.35 8.49 -11.36
CA SER A 572 -23.92 8.59 -12.71
C SER A 572 -23.75 10.01 -13.31
N PRO A 573 -23.72 10.17 -14.64
CA PRO A 573 -23.61 11.49 -15.27
C PRO A 573 -24.69 12.51 -14.84
N SER A 574 -25.86 12.03 -14.40
CA SER A 574 -26.95 12.88 -13.90
C SER A 574 -26.58 13.58 -12.58
N LEU A 575 -25.77 12.93 -11.74
CA LEU A 575 -25.26 13.39 -10.45
C LEU A 575 -23.92 14.12 -10.55
N ALA A 576 -23.10 13.84 -11.58
CA ALA A 576 -21.77 14.43 -11.80
C ALA A 576 -21.76 15.93 -12.17
N LYS A 577 -22.87 16.66 -11.97
CA LYS A 577 -22.95 18.09 -12.30
C LYS A 577 -22.26 18.89 -11.20
N LYS A 578 -21.07 19.43 -11.51
CA LYS A 578 -20.21 20.15 -10.54
C LYS A 578 -20.94 21.20 -9.66
N SER A 579 -21.94 21.91 -10.19
CA SER A 579 -22.70 22.89 -9.40
C SER A 579 -23.60 22.29 -8.30
N LYS A 580 -23.67 20.96 -8.21
CA LYS A 580 -24.58 20.19 -7.37
C LYS A 580 -23.92 19.00 -6.66
N ALA A 581 -22.63 18.77 -6.93
CA ALA A 581 -21.88 17.63 -6.43
C ALA A 581 -20.70 18.13 -5.61
N GLU A 582 -20.64 17.70 -4.37
CA GLU A 582 -19.54 17.99 -3.43
C GLU A 582 -19.06 16.67 -2.85
N PHE A 583 -17.76 16.57 -2.59
CA PHE A 583 -17.10 15.38 -2.08
C PHE A 583 -15.78 15.74 -1.41
N GLU A 584 -15.45 15.03 -0.34
CA GLU A 584 -14.14 15.07 0.29
C GLU A 584 -13.85 13.75 1.02
N HIS A 585 -12.57 13.38 1.05
CA HIS A 585 -12.03 12.39 1.99
C HIS A 585 -11.77 13.07 3.34
N ILE A 586 -12.03 12.37 4.43
CA ILE A 586 -11.80 12.87 5.79
C ILE A 586 -10.68 12.04 6.39
N HIS A 587 -9.47 12.60 6.40
CA HIS A 587 -8.25 11.88 6.77
C HIS A 587 -8.06 11.58 8.28
N VAL A 588 -9.11 11.12 8.95
CA VAL A 588 -9.12 10.91 10.41
C VAL A 588 -8.28 9.72 10.86
N ASN A 589 -7.99 8.77 9.99
CA ASN A 589 -7.24 7.56 10.29
C ASN A 589 -5.83 7.57 9.73
N THR A 590 -5.59 8.25 8.61
CA THR A 590 -4.24 8.33 8.02
C THR A 590 -3.35 9.40 8.65
N TRP A 591 -3.92 10.48 9.21
CA TRP A 591 -3.16 11.56 9.85
C TRP A 591 -2.61 11.29 11.27
N PRO A 592 -3.29 10.55 12.16
CA PRO A 592 -2.78 10.27 13.51
C PRO A 592 -1.66 9.23 13.50
N GLU A 593 -1.00 9.04 14.65
CA GLU A 593 -0.10 7.93 14.92
C GLU A 593 -0.80 6.57 14.98
N TYR A 594 -0.04 5.47 14.96
CA TYR A 594 -0.55 4.10 14.82
C TYR A 594 -1.59 3.74 15.90
N ASP A 595 -1.28 3.98 17.17
CA ASP A 595 -2.17 3.61 18.28
C ASP A 595 -3.45 4.48 18.37
N ALA A 596 -3.49 5.62 17.67
CA ALA A 596 -4.64 6.50 17.61
C ALA A 596 -5.51 6.28 16.35
N GLN A 597 -5.10 5.36 15.48
CA GLN A 597 -5.87 4.93 14.33
C GLN A 597 -7.05 4.06 14.78
N ILE A 598 -8.25 4.35 14.26
CA ILE A 598 -9.49 3.66 14.66
C ILE A 598 -9.93 2.64 13.61
N SER A 599 -9.72 2.97 12.34
CA SER A 599 -9.80 2.05 11.21
C SER A 599 -8.56 2.25 10.35
N ASP A 600 -8.14 1.22 9.63
CA ASP A 600 -7.11 1.33 8.60
C ASP A 600 -7.47 2.23 7.41
N HIS A 601 -8.77 2.53 7.20
CA HIS A 601 -9.30 3.38 6.12
C HIS A 601 -9.85 4.73 6.59
N ASP A 602 -9.69 5.78 5.80
CA ASP A 602 -10.36 7.06 5.98
C ASP A 602 -11.79 7.05 5.40
N PRO A 603 -12.79 7.61 6.10
CA PRO A 603 -14.12 7.79 5.55
C PRO A 603 -14.16 8.91 4.50
N SER A 604 -15.12 8.81 3.58
CA SER A 604 -15.41 9.86 2.58
C SER A 604 -16.86 10.29 2.64
N VAL A 605 -17.16 11.56 2.31
CA VAL A 605 -18.53 12.11 2.32
C VAL A 605 -18.80 12.86 1.03
N ALA A 606 -19.94 12.58 0.40
CA ALA A 606 -20.50 13.37 -0.69
C ALA A 606 -21.80 14.06 -0.30
N ARG A 607 -22.13 15.16 -0.98
CA ARG A 607 -23.47 15.76 -1.02
C ARG A 607 -23.94 15.86 -2.46
N LEU A 608 -25.10 15.28 -2.76
CA LEU A 608 -25.60 15.13 -4.13
C LEU A 608 -27.10 15.49 -4.24
N ASP A 609 -27.48 16.01 -5.41
CA ASP A 609 -28.88 16.23 -5.81
C ASP A 609 -29.44 15.00 -6.52
N VAL A 610 -30.29 14.25 -5.81
CA VAL A 610 -30.99 13.05 -6.29
C VAL A 610 -32.44 13.31 -6.71
N CYS A 611 -32.89 14.56 -6.81
CA CYS A 611 -34.28 14.88 -7.19
C CYS A 611 -34.65 14.36 -8.58
N ALA A 612 -35.90 13.90 -8.75
CA ALA A 612 -36.39 13.14 -9.90
C ALA A 612 -36.59 13.91 -11.21
#